data_AF-A0A0D7QGL6-F1
#
_entry.id   AF-A0A0D7QGL6-F1
#
_cell.length_a   1.000
_cell.length_b   1.000
_cell.length_c   1.000
_cell.angle_alpha   90.00
_cell.angle_beta   90.00
_cell.angle_gamma   90.00
#
_symmetry.space_group_name_H-M   'P 1'
#
loop_
_entity.id
_entity.type
_entity.pdbx_description
1 polymer ?
#
loop_
_entity_poly.entity_id
_entity_poly.type
_entity_poly.pdbx_seq_one_letter_code
_entity_poly.pdbx_strand_id
1 'polypeptide(L)' 'MLEVKLIDRARRGWDWEVRDDAGKLMARGRQRDRPAAKYQAERALFQLLNVMSRRPPRTGHDSPGFDDRCAR' A
#
# COMPACT_ATOMS: atom_id res chain seq x y z
N MET A 1 -10.95 2.76 1.87
CA MET A 1 -11.39 1.59 1.07
C MET A 1 -10.53 1.56 -0.18
N LEU A 2 -9.93 0.42 -0.50
CA LEU A 2 -8.99 0.34 -1.63
C LEU A 2 -9.72 -0.06 -2.92
N GLU A 3 -9.53 0.73 -3.98
CA GLU A 3 -10.11 0.52 -5.30
C GLU A 3 -9.04 0.12 -6.32
N VAL A 4 -9.38 -0.85 -7.18
CA VAL A 4 -8.54 -1.28 -8.31
C VAL A 4 -9.07 -0.67 -9.60
N LYS A 5 -8.19 -0.02 -10.38
CA LYS A 5 -8.48 0.50 -11.72
C LYS A 5 -7.59 -0.15 -12.75
N LEU A 6 -8.19 -0.70 -13.80
CA LEU A 6 -7.51 -1.21 -14.99
C LEU A 6 -7.68 -0.18 -16.12
N ILE A 7 -6.57 0.24 -16.71
CA ILE A 7 -6.52 1.28 -17.72
C ILE A 7 -5.98 0.64 -19.00
N ASP A 8 -6.82 0.57 -20.04
CA ASP A 8 -6.40 0.11 -21.35
C ASP A 8 -5.55 1.18 -22.03
N ARG A 9 -4.31 0.83 -22.41
CA ARG A 9 -3.40 1.69 -23.18
C ARG A 9 -3.28 1.23 -24.64
N ALA A 10 -4.23 0.43 -25.12
CA ALA A 10 -4.31 -0.16 -26.45
C ALA A 10 -3.00 -0.87 -26.83
N ARG A 11 -2.13 -0.18 -27.59
CA ARG A 11 -0.85 -0.75 -28.08
C ARG A 11 0.24 -0.85 -27.01
N ARG A 12 0.11 -0.15 -25.88
CA ARG A 12 1.12 -0.17 -24.79
C ARG A 12 0.79 -1.17 -23.68
N GLY A 13 -0.29 -1.95 -23.84
CA GLY A 13 -0.76 -2.91 -22.86
C GLY A 13 -1.77 -2.32 -21.89
N TRP A 14 -1.76 -2.83 -20.66
CA TRP A 14 -2.70 -2.51 -19.60
C TRP A 14 -1.95 -1.91 -18.43
N ASP A 15 -2.30 -0.68 -18.09
CA ASP A 15 -1.88 -0.08 -16.82
C ASP A 15 -2.88 -0.51 -15.74
N TRP A 16 -2.40 -0.64 -14.51
CA TRP A 16 -3.24 -0.90 -13.35
C TRP A 16 -2.82 -0.02 -12.19
N GLU A 17 -3.80 0.38 -11.39
CA GLU A 17 -3.62 1.25 -10.24
C GLU A 17 -4.47 0.76 -9.08
N VAL A 18 -3.95 0.89 -7.86
CA VAL A 18 -4.69 0.72 -6.61
C VAL A 18 -4.71 2.06 -5.91
N ARG A 19 -5.91 2.56 -5.61
CA ARG A 19 -6.13 3.84 -4.94
C ARG A 19 -6.88 3.62 -3.63
N ASP A 20 -6.73 4.56 -2.71
CA ASP A 20 -7.55 4.63 -1.50
C ASP A 20 -8.79 5.51 -1.71
N ASP A 21 -9.70 5.54 -0.75
CA ASP A 21 -10.96 6.30 -0.83
C ASP A 21 -10.71 7.81 -0.96
N ALA A 22 -9.62 8.31 -0.40
CA ALA A 22 -9.14 9.68 -0.59
C ALA A 22 -8.57 9.94 -2.00
N GLY A 23 -8.64 8.98 -2.93
CA GLY A 23 -8.07 9.05 -4.27
C GLY A 23 -6.54 8.93 -4.32
N LYS A 24 -5.89 8.67 -3.18
CA LYS A 24 -4.43 8.54 -3.08
C LYS A 24 -3.97 7.26 -3.78
N LEU A 25 -2.99 7.41 -4.68
CA LEU A 25 -2.38 6.27 -5.36
C LEU A 25 -1.50 5.48 -4.38
N MET A 26 -1.87 4.23 -4.15
CA MET A 26 -1.16 3.32 -3.24
C MET A 26 -0.23 2.38 -4.00
N ALA A 27 -0.64 1.91 -5.17
CA ALA A 27 0.21 1.10 -6.05
C ALA A 27 -0.15 1.33 -7.52
N ARG A 28 0.81 1.10 -8.43
CA ARG A 28 0.56 1.07 -9.87
C ARG A 28 1.52 0.14 -10.58
N GLY A 29 1.15 -0.29 -11.78
CA GLY A 29 2.03 -1.04 -12.66
C GLY A 29 1.52 -1.07 -14.09
N ARG A 30 2.34 -1.70 -14.95
CA ARG A 30 2.01 -1.95 -16.36
C ARG A 30 2.19 -3.43 -16.65
N GLN A 31 1.27 -3.99 -17.43
CA GLN A 31 1.32 -5.36 -17.92
C GLN A 31 0.94 -5.40 -19.39
N ARG A 32 1.39 -6.44 -20.10
CA ARG A 32 1.08 -6.59 -21.53
C ARG A 32 -0.36 -7.05 -21.75
N ASP A 33 -0.82 -7.95 -20.88
CA ASP A 33 -2.11 -8.60 -20.99
C ASP A 33 -3.08 -8.13 -19.90
N ARG A 34 -4.37 -8.04 -20.24
CA ARG A 34 -5.44 -7.72 -19.30
C ARG A 34 -5.51 -8.66 -18.09
N PRO A 35 -5.49 -10.01 -18.24
CA PRO A 35 -5.53 -10.91 -17.09
C PRO A 35 -4.28 -10.77 -16.21
N ALA A 36 -3.11 -10.51 -16.80
CA ALA A 36 -1.89 -10.25 -16.04
C ALA A 36 -1.98 -8.94 -15.25
N ALA A 37 -2.53 -7.87 -15.85
CA ALA A 37 -2.78 -6.60 -15.16
C ALA A 37 -3.74 -6.78 -13.97
N LYS A 38 -4.84 -7.52 -14.17
CA LYS A 38 -5.81 -7.83 -13.11
C LYS A 38 -5.16 -8.58 -11.94
N TYR A 39 -4.44 -9.66 -12.25
CA TYR A 39 -3.76 -10.45 -11.22
C TYR A 39 -2.76 -9.62 -10.42
N GLN A 40 -1.95 -8.80 -11.08
CA GLN A 40 -0.96 -7.95 -10.40
C GLN A 40 -1.63 -6.88 -9.53
N ALA A 41 -2.73 -6.29 -9.99
CA ALA A 41 -3.48 -5.31 -9.23
C ALA A 41 -4.13 -5.92 -7.98
N GLU A 42 -4.76 -7.10 -8.12
CA GLU A 42 -5.36 -7.84 -7.00
C GLU A 42 -4.30 -8.31 -6.01
N ARG A 43 -3.13 -8.76 -6.50
CA ARG A 43 -1.99 -9.11 -5.65
C ARG A 43 -1.47 -7.91 -4.86
N ALA A 44 -1.35 -6.75 -5.49
CA ALA A 44 -0.93 -5.51 -4.83
C ALA A 44 -1.96 -5.05 -3.79
N LEU A 45 -3.26 -5.15 -4.10
CA LEU A 45 -4.33 -4.90 -3.16
C LEU A 45 -4.22 -5.79 -1.92
N PHE A 46 -4.03 -7.10 -2.10
CA PHE A 46 -3.88 -8.04 -0.99
C PHE A 46 -2.65 -7.73 -0.11
N GLN A 47 -1.54 -7.35 -0.73
CA GLN A 47 -0.34 -6.91 -0.01
C GLN A 47 -0.60 -5.63 0.80
N LEU A 48 -1.30 -4.65 0.22
CA LEU A 48 -1.66 -3.41 0.90
C LEU A 48 -2.56 -3.69 2.11
N LEU A 49 -3.58 -4.53 1.95
CA LEU A 49 -4.47 -4.95 3.05
C LEU A 49 -3.68 -5.62 4.19
N ASN A 50 -2.74 -6.51 3.86
CA ASN A 50 -1.88 -7.16 4.85
C ASN A 50 -0.98 -6.16 5.59
N VAL A 51 -0.37 -5.21 4.90
CA VAL A 51 0.51 -4.20 5.52
C VAL A 51 -0.29 -3.22 6.37
N MET A 52 -1.47 -2.80 5.91
CA MET A 52 -2.34 -1.91 6.66
C MET A 52 -2.90 -2.57 7.92
N SER A 53 -3.29 -3.84 7.84
CA SER A 53 -3.79 -4.61 8.99
C SER A 53 -2.72 -4.85 10.07
N ARG A 54 -1.44 -4.94 9.67
CA ARG A 54 -0.32 -5.17 10.59
C ARG A 54 0.29 -3.91 11.18
N ARG A 55 -0.23 -2.71 10.87
CA ARG A 55 0.24 -1.52 11.58
C ARG A 55 -0.30 -1.59 13.01
N PRO A 56 0.55 -1.78 14.05
CA PRO A 56 0.12 -1.40 15.37
C PRO A 56 -0.29 0.08 15.33
N PRO A 57 -1.23 0.52 16.17
CA PRO A 57 -1.36 1.95 16.40
C PRO A 57 0.05 2.49 16.60
N ARG A 58 0.39 3.58 15.93
CA ARG A 58 1.54 4.37 16.36
C ARG A 58 1.16 4.91 17.72
N THR A 59 1.26 4.07 18.75
CA THR A 59 1.45 4.49 20.11
C THR A 59 2.78 5.21 20.05
N GLY A 60 2.72 6.51 19.72
CA GLY A 60 3.59 7.49 20.35
C GLY A 60 3.26 7.45 21.83
N HIS A 61 3.62 6.33 22.47
CA HIS A 61 3.86 6.30 23.89
C HIS A 61 5.22 6.97 23.99
N ASP A 62 5.19 8.29 24.17
CA ASP A 62 6.20 9.01 24.94
C ASP A 62 6.57 8.11 26.12
N SER A 63 7.62 7.32 25.96
CA SER A 63 8.20 6.61 27.07
C SER A 63 8.93 7.68 27.88
N PRO A 64 8.52 7.94 29.13
CA PRO A 64 9.18 8.94 29.95
C PRO A 64 10.63 8.51 30.14
N GLY A 65 11.54 9.48 29.99
CA GLY A 65 12.98 9.29 30.13
C GLY A 65 13.30 8.51 31.40
N PHE A 66 13.90 7.34 31.22
CA PHE A 66 14.66 6.70 32.27
C PHE A 66 15.99 7.47 32.36
N ASP A 67 15.97 8.60 33.07
CA ASP A 67 17.18 9.28 33.50
C ASP A 67 17.87 8.40 34.54
N ASP A 68 18.76 7.55 34.04
CA ASP A 68 19.74 6.81 34.83
C ASP A 68 20.79 7.82 35.34
N ARG A 69 20.47 8.51 36.44
CA ARG A 69 21.40 9.37 37.17
C ARG A 69 21.79 8.71 38.50
N CYS A 70 22.36 7.53 38.41
CA CYS A 70 23.12 6.88 39.49
C CYS A 70 24.58 6.69 39.06
N ALA A 71 25.34 7.78 38.98
CA ALA A 71 26.81 7.72 39.01
C ALA A 71 27.42 9.09 39.34
N ARG A 72 27.39 9.48 40.63
CA ARG A 72 28.51 10.15 41.29
C ARG A 72 28.31 10.27 42.79
#